data_AF-A0A9D8WWK5-F1
#
_entry.id   AF-A0A9D8WWK5-F1
#
_cell.length_a   1.000
_cell.length_b   1.000
_cell.length_c   1.000
_cell.angle_alpha   90.00
_cell.angle_beta   90.00
_cell.angle_gamma   90.00
#
_symmetry.space_group_name_H-M   'P 1'
#
loop_
_entity.id
_entity.type
_entity.pdbx_description
1 polymer ?
#
loop_
_entity_poly.entity_id
_entity_poly.type
_entity_poly.pdbx_seq_one_letter_code
_entity_poly.pdbx_strand_id
1 'polypeptide(L)'
;VFRAKEGAEDDANQGAKEILKTAKPGDLVIGLTASGRTPYVMGGLKAAKKLGARTALVSCNAGADTTHAEVHICLATGPEALSGSTRMKAGTATKMALNAITTGAMTLCGKTYGNLMIDVRPTNEKLVARAVRLICRVAGTDEKTAKKLLASSGRSVKTAVVMHKKNADKTQAEKLLKKQNGFLTKVIDD
;
A
#
# COMPACT_ATOMS: atom_id res chain seq x y z
N VAL A 1 -2.04 -21.33 11.80
CA VAL A 1 -2.98 -20.95 12.88
C VAL A 1 -2.35 -19.80 13.65
N PHE A 2 -2.99 -18.64 13.72
CA PHE A 2 -2.53 -17.54 14.59
C PHE A 2 -2.97 -17.81 16.02
N ARG A 3 -2.09 -17.61 17.00
CA ARG A 3 -2.41 -17.74 18.43
C ARG A 3 -2.41 -16.34 19.07
N ALA A 4 -3.46 -16.03 19.82
CA ALA A 4 -3.51 -14.82 20.62
C ALA A 4 -2.45 -14.90 21.72
N LYS A 5 -1.80 -13.77 22.01
CA LYS A 5 -0.94 -13.61 23.19
C LYS A 5 -1.72 -12.80 24.21
N GLU A 6 -2.16 -13.46 25.26
CA GLU A 6 -2.97 -12.85 26.31
C GLU A 6 -2.23 -11.68 26.99
N GLY A 7 -2.94 -10.59 27.27
CA GLY A 7 -2.43 -9.37 27.89
C GLY A 7 -1.52 -8.50 27.00
N ALA A 8 -1.17 -8.92 25.79
CA ALA A 8 -0.29 -8.13 24.91
C ALA A 8 -0.92 -6.80 24.46
N GLU A 9 -2.25 -6.75 24.35
CA GLU A 9 -2.98 -5.55 23.92
C GLU A 9 -3.06 -4.45 24.99
N ASP A 10 -2.86 -4.82 26.26
CA ASP A 10 -2.89 -3.92 27.41
C ASP A 10 -1.53 -3.26 27.69
N ASP A 11 -0.47 -3.67 27.00
CA ASP A 11 0.89 -3.15 27.21
C ASP A 11 1.21 -1.97 26.27
N ALA A 12 0.90 -0.75 26.74
CA ALA A 12 1.24 0.49 26.05
C ALA A 12 2.76 0.70 25.85
N ASN A 13 3.58 0.25 26.81
CA ASN A 13 5.04 0.41 26.72
C ASN A 13 5.62 -0.48 25.63
N GLN A 14 5.10 -1.70 25.51
CA GLN A 14 5.49 -2.61 24.44
C GLN A 14 5.07 -2.07 23.06
N GLY A 15 3.90 -1.47 22.93
CA GLY A 15 3.49 -0.77 21.70
C GLY A 15 4.44 0.37 21.33
N ALA A 16 4.79 1.22 22.31
CA ALA A 16 5.77 2.29 22.11
C ALA A 16 7.15 1.75 21.69
N LYS A 17 7.62 0.70 22.36
CA LYS A 17 8.93 0.08 22.10
C LYS A 17 9.03 -0.48 20.69
N GLU A 18 7.98 -1.13 20.17
CA GLU A 18 7.99 -1.65 18.80
C GLU A 18 8.01 -0.53 17.75
N ILE A 19 7.28 0.57 17.99
CA ILE A 19 7.34 1.74 17.10
C ILE A 19 8.73 2.37 17.08
N LEU A 20 9.37 2.57 18.24
CA LEU A 20 10.72 3.16 18.30
C LEU A 20 11.80 2.29 17.64
N LYS A 21 11.56 0.98 17.47
CA LYS A 21 12.46 0.08 16.74
C LYS A 21 12.27 0.13 15.22
N THR A 22 11.07 0.47 14.75
CA THR A 22 10.66 0.22 13.36
C THR A 22 10.38 1.48 12.56
N ALA A 23 9.87 2.54 13.19
CA ALA A 23 9.55 3.81 12.56
C ALA A 23 10.70 4.82 12.66
N LYS A 24 10.67 5.82 11.79
CA LYS A 24 11.61 6.96 11.75
C LYS A 24 10.83 8.28 11.61
N PRO A 25 11.47 9.43 11.89
CA PRO A 25 10.88 10.72 11.55
C PRO A 25 10.51 10.79 10.06
N GLY A 26 9.32 11.30 9.76
CA GLY A 26 8.77 11.37 8.39
C GLY A 26 7.99 10.13 7.92
N ASP A 27 8.01 9.02 8.66
CA ASP A 27 7.13 7.88 8.37
C ASP A 27 5.67 8.19 8.73
N LEU A 28 4.73 7.36 8.24
CA LEU A 28 3.33 7.34 8.67
C LEU A 28 3.05 6.08 9.50
N VAL A 29 2.60 6.26 10.73
CA VAL A 29 2.16 5.16 11.63
C VAL A 29 0.63 5.16 11.72
N ILE A 30 0.02 4.03 11.36
CA ILE A 30 -1.44 3.84 11.41
C ILE A 30 -1.79 2.85 12.52
N GLY A 31 -2.45 3.35 13.58
CA GLY A 31 -2.97 2.53 14.66
C GLY A 31 -4.31 1.90 14.28
N LEU A 32 -4.49 0.60 14.58
CA LEU A 32 -5.70 -0.14 14.25
C LEU A 32 -6.33 -0.68 15.54
N THR A 33 -7.54 -0.24 15.88
CA THR A 33 -8.29 -0.79 17.00
C THR A 33 -9.78 -0.58 16.81
N ALA A 34 -10.58 -1.66 16.84
CA ALA A 34 -12.03 -1.54 16.72
C ALA A 34 -12.63 -0.71 17.86
N SER A 35 -12.12 -0.88 19.09
CA SER A 35 -12.61 -0.19 20.28
C SER A 35 -12.22 1.29 20.33
N GLY A 36 -11.09 1.65 19.69
CA GLY A 36 -10.55 3.01 19.72
C GLY A 36 -9.70 3.33 20.96
N ARG A 37 -9.46 2.37 21.85
CA ARG A 37 -8.80 2.62 23.15
C ARG A 37 -7.77 1.56 23.58
N THR A 38 -7.38 0.65 22.67
CA THR A 38 -6.43 -0.43 22.98
C THR A 38 -5.07 0.14 23.44
N PRO A 39 -4.61 -0.11 24.67
CA PRO A 39 -3.41 0.52 25.23
C PRO A 39 -2.14 0.35 24.39
N TYR A 40 -1.90 -0.84 23.84
CA TYR A 40 -0.78 -1.10 22.93
C TYR A 40 -0.76 -0.13 21.73
N VAL A 41 -1.93 0.11 21.12
CA VAL A 41 -2.06 1.03 19.98
C VAL A 41 -1.84 2.47 20.41
N MET A 42 -2.40 2.88 21.55
CA MET A 42 -2.25 4.25 22.06
C MET A 42 -0.80 4.55 22.44
N GLY A 43 -0.10 3.61 23.08
CA GLY A 43 1.33 3.72 23.37
C GLY A 43 2.18 3.83 22.10
N GLY A 44 1.86 3.04 21.08
CA GLY A 44 2.50 3.13 19.77
C GLY A 44 2.31 4.49 19.09
N LEU A 45 1.07 4.99 19.01
CA LEU A 45 0.76 6.29 18.42
C LEU A 45 1.43 7.45 19.18
N LYS A 46 1.43 7.38 20.51
CA LYS A 46 2.14 8.36 21.35
C LYS A 46 3.63 8.42 21.03
N ALA A 47 4.28 7.25 20.91
CA ALA A 47 5.69 7.16 20.58
C ALA A 47 5.98 7.66 19.16
N ALA A 48 5.16 7.28 18.18
CA ALA A 48 5.27 7.72 16.78
C ALA A 48 5.21 9.26 16.67
N LYS A 49 4.22 9.88 17.35
CA LYS A 49 4.06 11.34 17.37
C LYS A 49 5.27 12.02 17.99
N LYS A 50 5.79 11.51 19.11
CA LYS A 50 7.01 12.04 19.76
C LYS A 50 8.26 11.90 18.88
N LEU A 51 8.34 10.84 18.08
CA LEU A 51 9.43 10.60 17.14
C LEU A 51 9.41 11.55 15.93
N GLY A 52 8.28 12.23 15.67
CA GLY A 52 8.09 13.05 14.47
C GLY A 52 7.58 12.28 13.26
N ALA A 53 7.00 11.10 13.46
CA ALA A 53 6.21 10.41 12.44
C ALA A 53 4.79 11.02 12.37
N ARG A 54 4.18 10.97 11.18
CA ARG A 54 2.76 11.27 11.02
C ARG A 54 1.93 10.15 11.64
N THR A 55 0.79 10.47 12.22
CA THR A 55 -0.06 9.46 12.88
C THR A 55 -1.49 9.46 12.41
N ALA A 56 -2.04 8.26 12.20
CA ALA A 56 -3.46 8.05 11.93
C ALA A 56 -4.03 6.92 12.80
N LEU A 57 -5.33 6.99 13.09
CA LEU A 57 -6.06 5.96 13.81
C LEU A 57 -7.23 5.46 12.95
N VAL A 58 -7.36 4.15 12.81
CA VAL A 58 -8.56 3.49 12.27
C VAL A 58 -9.29 2.81 13.42
N SER A 59 -10.55 3.21 13.63
CA SER A 59 -11.42 2.60 14.64
C SER A 59 -12.84 2.40 14.13
N CYS A 60 -13.66 1.70 14.92
CA CYS A 60 -15.08 1.51 14.63
C CYS A 60 -15.99 2.21 15.65
N ASN A 61 -15.40 3.06 16.51
CA ASN A 61 -16.06 3.76 17.59
C ASN A 61 -15.76 5.26 17.50
N ALA A 62 -16.81 6.08 17.51
CA ALA A 62 -16.71 7.55 17.50
C ALA A 62 -16.12 8.10 18.81
N GLY A 63 -16.28 7.38 19.93
CA GLY A 63 -15.66 7.71 21.22
C GLY A 63 -14.23 7.18 21.37
N ALA A 64 -13.49 7.03 20.28
CA ALA A 64 -12.09 6.60 20.32
C ALA A 64 -11.19 7.67 20.95
N ASP A 65 -10.09 7.24 21.57
CA ASP A 65 -9.03 8.16 21.98
C ASP A 65 -8.20 8.59 20.76
N THR A 66 -8.39 9.83 20.33
CA THR A 66 -7.70 10.41 19.17
C THR A 66 -6.51 11.29 19.57
N THR A 67 -6.16 11.37 20.86
CA THR A 67 -5.17 12.33 21.40
C THR A 67 -3.82 12.30 20.67
N HIS A 68 -3.43 11.11 20.19
CA HIS A 68 -2.15 10.87 19.53
C HIS A 68 -2.26 10.62 18.02
N ALA A 69 -3.44 10.80 17.43
CA ALA A 69 -3.67 10.65 16.00
C ALA A 69 -3.93 12.02 15.35
N GLU A 70 -3.28 12.31 14.23
CA GLU A 70 -3.56 13.51 13.43
C GLU A 70 -4.77 13.32 12.52
N VAL A 71 -4.98 12.09 12.05
CA VAL A 71 -6.14 11.71 11.24
C VAL A 71 -6.87 10.56 11.93
N HIS A 72 -8.18 10.70 12.13
CA HIS A 72 -9.04 9.63 12.63
C HIS A 72 -10.00 9.16 11.54
N ILE A 73 -9.90 7.88 11.20
CA ILE A 73 -10.82 7.18 10.29
C ILE A 73 -11.76 6.35 11.15
N CYS A 74 -12.92 6.94 11.48
CA CYS A 74 -14.00 6.25 12.19
C CYS A 74 -14.91 5.53 11.20
N LEU A 75 -14.85 4.19 11.19
CA LEU A 75 -15.64 3.34 10.29
C LEU A 75 -17.08 3.12 10.77
N ALA A 76 -17.38 3.43 12.04
CA ALA A 76 -18.72 3.44 12.63
C ALA A 76 -19.63 2.25 12.23
N THR A 77 -19.14 1.01 12.39
CA THR A 77 -19.85 -0.19 11.90
C THR A 77 -21.08 -0.60 12.71
N GLY A 78 -21.34 0.07 13.84
CA GLY A 78 -22.41 -0.25 14.78
C GLY A 78 -22.21 -1.58 15.54
N PRO A 79 -23.21 -2.02 16.34
CA PRO A 79 -23.14 -3.26 17.12
C PRO A 79 -22.94 -4.50 16.24
N GLU A 80 -22.13 -5.44 16.69
CA GLU A 80 -21.87 -6.69 15.96
C GLU A 80 -23.03 -7.69 16.10
N ALA A 81 -23.21 -8.56 15.11
CA ALA A 81 -24.26 -9.60 15.16
C ALA A 81 -24.04 -10.58 16.31
N LEU A 82 -22.78 -10.92 16.61
CA LEU A 82 -22.37 -11.51 17.87
C LEU A 82 -21.73 -10.41 18.72
N SER A 83 -22.38 -10.02 19.81
CA SER A 83 -21.93 -8.94 20.70
C SER A 83 -20.45 -9.04 21.03
N GLY A 84 -19.70 -7.98 20.70
CA GLY A 84 -18.26 -7.89 20.95
C GLY A 84 -17.35 -8.61 19.93
N SER A 85 -17.90 -9.37 18.98
CA SER A 85 -17.11 -10.08 17.96
C SER A 85 -16.66 -9.16 16.83
N THR A 86 -15.79 -8.19 17.13
CA THR A 86 -15.30 -7.16 16.21
C THR A 86 -14.48 -7.70 15.03
N ARG A 87 -14.13 -8.99 15.03
CA ARG A 87 -13.58 -9.67 13.84
C ARG A 87 -14.56 -9.71 12.66
N MET A 88 -15.86 -9.44 12.90
CA MET A 88 -16.92 -9.45 11.90
C MET A 88 -16.97 -8.14 11.11
N LYS A 89 -17.94 -7.24 11.37
CA LYS A 89 -18.11 -6.02 10.57
C LYS A 89 -16.91 -5.09 10.72
N ALA A 90 -16.44 -4.86 11.94
CA ALA A 90 -15.29 -4.00 12.20
C ALA A 90 -14.02 -4.48 11.49
N GLY A 91 -13.72 -5.78 11.54
CA GLY A 91 -12.61 -6.39 10.80
C GLY A 91 -12.74 -6.26 9.28
N THR A 92 -13.95 -6.50 8.75
CA THR A 92 -14.24 -6.35 7.31
C THR A 92 -14.06 -4.91 6.85
N ALA A 93 -14.59 -3.95 7.60
CA ALA A 93 -14.46 -2.53 7.29
C ALA A 93 -12.99 -2.07 7.37
N THR A 94 -12.25 -2.52 8.38
CA THR A 94 -10.81 -2.22 8.53
C THR A 94 -10.02 -2.73 7.33
N LYS A 95 -10.31 -3.94 6.84
CA LYS A 95 -9.69 -4.47 5.61
C LYS A 95 -9.96 -3.58 4.40
N MET A 96 -11.21 -3.13 4.23
CA MET A 96 -11.57 -2.26 3.11
C MET A 96 -10.84 -0.92 3.18
N ALA A 97 -10.76 -0.32 4.37
CA ALA A 97 -10.04 0.93 4.59
C ALA A 97 -8.54 0.79 4.26
N LEU A 98 -7.87 -0.26 4.75
CA LEU A 98 -6.46 -0.51 4.45
C LEU A 98 -6.20 -0.75 2.96
N ASN A 99 -7.10 -1.49 2.29
CA ASN A 99 -7.02 -1.68 0.84
C ASN A 99 -7.15 -0.35 0.09
N ALA A 100 -8.08 0.52 0.51
CA ALA A 100 -8.26 1.83 -0.11
C ALA A 100 -7.03 2.74 0.11
N ILE A 101 -6.51 2.80 1.33
CA ILE A 101 -5.32 3.60 1.67
C ILE A 101 -4.12 3.16 0.83
N THR A 102 -3.80 1.87 0.84
CA THR A 102 -2.61 1.36 0.14
C THR A 102 -2.77 1.44 -1.38
N THR A 103 -3.93 1.11 -1.92
CA THR A 103 -4.19 1.21 -3.37
C THR A 103 -4.15 2.66 -3.83
N GLY A 104 -4.82 3.57 -3.12
CA GLY A 104 -4.81 5.00 -3.42
C GLY A 104 -3.41 5.60 -3.38
N ALA A 105 -2.63 5.30 -2.33
CA ALA A 105 -1.23 5.74 -2.24
C ALA A 105 -0.38 5.22 -3.40
N MET A 106 -0.49 3.93 -3.75
CA MET A 106 0.29 3.35 -4.85
C MET A 106 -0.12 3.91 -6.22
N THR A 107 -1.40 4.19 -6.44
CA THR A 107 -1.88 4.89 -7.63
C THR A 107 -1.29 6.29 -7.73
N LEU A 108 -1.31 7.06 -6.64
CA LEU A 108 -0.72 8.40 -6.58
C LEU A 108 0.81 8.40 -6.74
N CYS A 109 1.48 7.27 -6.45
CA CYS A 109 2.93 7.10 -6.65
C CYS A 109 3.30 6.50 -8.04
N GLY A 110 2.38 6.52 -9.02
CA GLY A 110 2.68 6.09 -10.38
C GLY A 110 2.87 4.56 -10.55
N LYS A 111 2.29 3.75 -9.65
CA LYS A 111 2.32 2.28 -9.77
C LYS A 111 1.27 1.72 -10.73
N THR A 112 0.35 2.57 -11.22
CA THR A 112 -0.73 2.22 -12.15
C THR A 112 -0.68 3.06 -13.43
N TYR A 113 -1.29 2.55 -14.50
CA TYR A 113 -1.60 3.30 -15.73
C TYR A 113 -3.10 3.17 -16.00
N GLY A 114 -3.85 4.26 -15.84
CA GLY A 114 -5.31 4.16 -15.68
C GLY A 114 -5.66 3.18 -14.55
N ASN A 115 -6.44 2.15 -14.87
CA ASN A 115 -6.80 1.06 -13.94
C ASN A 115 -5.87 -0.17 -14.01
N LEU A 116 -4.74 -0.10 -14.73
CA LEU A 116 -3.82 -1.21 -14.93
C LEU A 116 -2.68 -1.18 -13.90
N MET A 117 -2.45 -2.32 -13.23
CA MET A 117 -1.30 -2.52 -12.34
C MET A 117 -0.04 -2.82 -13.14
N ILE A 118 0.67 -1.77 -13.53
CA ILE A 118 1.87 -1.84 -14.39
C ILE A 118 3.16 -2.13 -13.62
N ASP A 119 3.21 -1.93 -12.30
CA ASP A 119 4.39 -2.22 -11.48
C ASP A 119 4.31 -3.64 -10.87
N VAL A 120 3.99 -4.61 -11.72
CA VAL A 120 3.89 -6.04 -11.34
C VAL A 120 5.27 -6.69 -11.34
N ARG A 121 5.54 -7.54 -10.34
CA ARG A 121 6.73 -8.39 -10.30
C ARG A 121 6.39 -9.79 -10.84
N PRO A 122 6.78 -10.16 -12.07
CA PRO A 122 6.40 -11.44 -12.65
C PRO A 122 7.28 -12.58 -12.13
N THR A 123 6.96 -13.09 -10.94
CA THR A 123 7.71 -14.16 -10.25
C THR A 123 7.19 -15.58 -10.55
N ASN A 124 6.07 -15.70 -11.26
CA ASN A 124 5.48 -16.97 -11.69
C ASN A 124 4.84 -16.82 -13.07
N GLU A 125 4.51 -17.95 -13.70
CA GLU A 125 3.97 -18.00 -15.07
C GLU A 125 2.70 -17.16 -15.25
N LYS A 126 1.78 -17.20 -14.27
CA LYS A 126 0.56 -16.38 -14.29
C LYS A 126 0.89 -14.88 -14.35
N LEU A 127 1.87 -14.43 -13.56
CA LEU A 127 2.27 -13.02 -13.53
C LEU A 127 3.11 -12.64 -14.75
N VAL A 128 3.89 -13.55 -15.32
CA VAL A 128 4.57 -13.36 -16.62
C VAL A 128 3.53 -13.16 -17.72
N ALA A 129 2.54 -14.04 -17.81
CA ALA A 129 1.46 -13.93 -18.80
C ALA A 129 0.67 -12.62 -18.62
N ARG A 130 0.43 -12.20 -17.36
CA ARG A 130 -0.18 -10.90 -17.06
C ARG A 130 0.70 -9.74 -17.54
N ALA A 131 2.00 -9.78 -17.28
CA ALA A 131 2.94 -8.74 -17.70
C ALA A 131 2.96 -8.58 -19.23
N VAL A 132 3.00 -9.70 -19.98
CA VAL A 132 2.92 -9.68 -21.44
C VAL A 132 1.61 -9.05 -21.93
N ARG A 133 0.46 -9.44 -21.37
CA ARG A 133 -0.85 -8.83 -21.72
C ARG A 133 -0.89 -7.32 -21.43
N LEU A 134 -0.29 -6.88 -20.33
CA LEU A 134 -0.19 -5.46 -19.99
C LEU A 134 0.65 -4.71 -21.02
N ILE A 135 1.79 -5.27 -21.43
CA ILE A 135 2.64 -4.67 -22.47
C ILE A 135 1.86 -4.58 -23.79
N CYS A 136 1.22 -5.67 -24.24
CA CYS A 136 0.38 -5.63 -25.45
C CYS A 136 -0.66 -4.50 -25.39
N ARG A 137 -1.39 -4.42 -24.27
CA ARG A 137 -2.48 -3.45 -24.08
C ARG A 137 -2.01 -1.99 -24.07
N VAL A 138 -0.91 -1.70 -23.37
CA VAL A 138 -0.42 -0.32 -23.21
C VAL A 138 0.46 0.11 -24.38
N ALA A 139 1.35 -0.78 -24.84
CA ALA A 139 2.26 -0.48 -25.94
C ALA A 139 1.56 -0.54 -27.32
N GLY A 140 0.46 -1.29 -27.45
CA GLY A 140 -0.24 -1.51 -28.72
C GLY A 140 0.52 -2.48 -29.63
N THR A 141 1.05 -3.57 -29.07
CA THR A 141 1.90 -4.53 -29.78
C THR A 141 1.43 -5.98 -29.60
N ASP A 142 1.93 -6.88 -30.44
CA ASP A 142 1.61 -8.30 -30.39
C ASP A 142 2.33 -9.04 -29.25
N GLU A 143 1.89 -10.26 -28.96
CA GLU A 143 2.41 -11.08 -27.85
C GLU A 143 3.90 -11.45 -28.03
N LYS A 144 4.34 -11.73 -29.25
CA LYS A 144 5.72 -12.12 -29.56
C LYS A 144 6.66 -10.94 -29.29
N THR A 145 6.28 -9.74 -29.71
CA THR A 145 7.00 -8.51 -29.44
C THR A 145 7.00 -8.17 -27.96
N ALA A 146 5.84 -8.28 -27.28
CA ALA A 146 5.73 -8.05 -25.84
C ALA A 146 6.60 -9.00 -25.00
N LYS A 147 6.68 -10.29 -25.36
CA LYS A 147 7.59 -11.26 -24.69
C LYS A 147 9.06 -10.86 -24.82
N LYS A 148 9.49 -10.42 -26.01
CA LYS A 148 10.85 -9.92 -26.23
C LYS A 148 11.13 -8.68 -25.38
N LEU A 149 10.23 -7.68 -25.42
CA LEU A 149 10.35 -6.47 -24.61
C LEU A 149 10.40 -6.78 -23.11
N LEU A 150 9.59 -7.73 -22.62
CA LEU A 150 9.61 -8.13 -21.22
C LEU A 150 10.97 -8.75 -20.83
N ALA A 151 11.59 -9.54 -21.70
CA ALA A 151 12.92 -10.08 -21.46
C ALA A 151 13.99 -8.97 -21.46
N SER A 152 14.02 -8.15 -22.50
CA SER A 152 15.01 -7.07 -22.67
C SER A 152 14.91 -5.96 -21.62
N SER A 153 13.73 -5.74 -21.06
CA SER A 153 13.49 -4.77 -19.97
C SER A 153 13.90 -5.27 -18.59
N GLY A 154 14.36 -6.51 -18.46
CA GLY A 154 14.62 -7.13 -17.14
C GLY A 154 13.33 -7.40 -16.36
N ARG A 155 12.27 -7.83 -17.05
CA ARG A 155 10.95 -8.16 -16.49
C ARG A 155 10.15 -6.97 -15.94
N SER A 156 10.45 -5.75 -16.40
CA SER A 156 9.72 -4.53 -16.04
C SER A 156 8.72 -4.15 -17.13
N VAL A 157 7.42 -4.18 -16.82
CA VAL A 157 6.37 -3.76 -17.76
C VAL A 157 6.52 -2.28 -18.13
N LYS A 158 6.79 -1.40 -17.15
CA LYS A 158 6.99 0.04 -17.41
C LYS A 158 8.14 0.28 -18.38
N THR A 159 9.29 -0.33 -18.12
CA THR A 159 10.47 -0.18 -18.97
C THR A 159 10.21 -0.74 -20.36
N ALA A 160 9.60 -1.93 -20.46
CA ALA A 160 9.21 -2.55 -21.74
C ALA A 160 8.30 -1.65 -22.59
N VAL A 161 7.30 -1.02 -21.98
CA VAL A 161 6.39 -0.10 -22.68
C VAL A 161 7.14 1.13 -23.19
N VAL A 162 7.99 1.74 -22.37
CA VAL A 162 8.77 2.94 -22.78
C VAL A 162 9.76 2.61 -23.89
N MET A 163 10.47 1.48 -23.80
CA MET A 163 11.38 1.00 -24.85
C MET A 163 10.66 0.94 -26.20
N HIS A 164 9.43 0.42 -26.23
CA HIS A 164 8.64 0.33 -27.46
C HIS A 164 8.12 1.69 -27.92
N LYS A 165 7.45 2.46 -27.04
CA LYS A 165 6.78 3.71 -27.41
C LYS A 165 7.74 4.84 -27.79
N LYS A 166 8.95 4.86 -27.23
CA LYS A 166 9.94 5.92 -27.48
C LYS A 166 11.16 5.42 -28.28
N ASN A 167 11.09 4.21 -28.84
CA ASN A 167 12.18 3.56 -29.57
C ASN A 167 13.53 3.67 -28.85
N ALA A 168 13.52 3.31 -27.56
CA ALA A 168 14.63 3.52 -26.64
C ALA A 168 15.19 2.18 -26.15
N ASP A 169 16.49 2.14 -25.87
CA ASP A 169 17.08 1.01 -25.15
C ASP A 169 16.62 0.99 -23.67
N LYS A 170 16.95 -0.09 -22.97
CA LYS A 170 16.58 -0.26 -21.54
C LYS A 170 17.08 0.89 -20.68
N THR A 171 18.33 1.30 -20.85
CA THR A 171 18.98 2.33 -20.02
C THR A 171 18.34 3.70 -20.26
N GLN A 172 18.06 4.03 -21.51
CA GLN A 172 17.34 5.24 -21.89
C GLN A 172 15.92 5.23 -21.32
N ALA A 173 15.19 4.12 -21.45
CA ALA A 173 13.85 3.98 -20.90
C ALA A 173 13.80 4.15 -19.36
N GLU A 174 14.75 3.56 -18.64
CA GLU A 174 14.89 3.72 -17.19
C GLU A 174 15.22 5.17 -16.81
N LYS A 175 16.07 5.86 -17.57
CA LYS A 175 16.36 7.29 -17.38
C LYS A 175 15.13 8.16 -17.58
N LEU A 176 14.34 7.91 -18.64
CA LEU A 176 13.09 8.64 -18.90
C LEU A 176 12.07 8.45 -17.76
N LEU A 177 11.87 7.20 -17.33
CA LEU A 177 11.02 6.90 -16.18
C LEU A 177 11.51 7.59 -14.91
N LYS A 178 12.82 7.55 -14.63
CA LYS A 178 13.40 8.20 -13.44
C LYS A 178 13.19 9.72 -13.46
N LYS A 179 13.35 10.38 -14.62
CA LYS A 179 13.11 11.81 -14.78
C LYS A 179 11.67 12.20 -14.43
N GLN A 180 10.71 11.31 -14.67
CA GLN A 180 9.30 11.51 -14.37
C GLN A 180 8.84 10.79 -13.09
N ASN A 181 9.74 10.52 -12.14
CA ASN A 181 9.44 9.85 -10.86
C ASN A 181 8.71 8.50 -11.01
N GLY A 182 8.91 7.81 -12.14
CA GLY A 182 8.33 6.50 -12.43
C GLY A 182 6.89 6.53 -12.96
N PHE A 183 6.32 7.71 -13.23
CA PHE A 183 4.98 7.86 -13.83
C PHE A 183 5.04 7.55 -15.33
N LEU A 184 4.43 6.43 -15.72
CA LEU A 184 4.43 6.00 -17.12
C LEU A 184 3.67 6.97 -18.03
N THR A 185 2.55 7.52 -17.59
CA THR A 185 1.71 8.47 -18.37
C THR A 185 2.51 9.68 -18.83
N LYS A 186 3.28 10.30 -17.92
CA LYS A 186 4.18 11.44 -18.20
C LYS A 186 5.38 11.12 -19.10
N VAL A 187 5.54 9.85 -19.50
CA VAL A 187 6.61 9.43 -20.41
C VAL A 187 6.06 9.10 -21.78
N ILE A 188 4.88 8.48 -21.88
CA ILE A 188 4.37 7.94 -23.15
C ILE A 188 3.18 8.70 -23.74
N ASP A 189 2.46 9.50 -22.94
CA ASP A 189 1.28 10.25 -23.38
C ASP A 189 1.58 11.72 -23.74
N ASP A 190 2.84 12.15 -23.52
CA ASP A 190 3.40 13.41 -24.02
C ASP A 190 3.93 13.27 -25.46
#